data_AF-A0A8J1VK65-F1
#
_entry.id   AF-A0A8J1VK65-F1
#
_cell.length_a   1.000
_cell.length_b   1.000
_cell.length_c   1.000
_cell.angle_alpha   90.00
_cell.angle_beta   90.00
_cell.angle_gamma   90.00
#
_symmetry.space_group_name_H-M   'P 1'
#
loop_
_entity.id
_entity.type
_entity.pdbx_description
1 polymer ?
#
loop_
_entity_poly.entity_id
_entity_poly.type
_entity_poly.pdbx_seq_one_letter_code
_entity_poly.pdbx_strand_id
1 'polypeptide(L)'
;MPVLSAAIAPEAQHLTVPGSRIAFRASVQHDCCGHQCQTTGTRRIMQERHETIIEQSVLEHREDHHFVINTHGMHNAHLVRAALEPQLVRPHALHADRVAFHGARAIVMMKQQESKREQAKAKRAYTQQRKDALGAAAAAKG
;
A
#
# COMPACT_ATOMS: atom_id res chain seq x y z
N MET A 1 -7.36 -9.25 11.01
CA MET A 1 -5.90 -9.41 10.93
C MET A 1 -5.40 -9.50 12.36
N PRO A 2 -4.41 -10.35 12.68
CA PRO A 2 -3.86 -10.44 14.03
C PRO A 2 -3.12 -9.16 14.41
N VAL A 3 -3.32 -8.71 15.64
CA VAL A 3 -2.68 -7.52 16.23
C VAL A 3 -1.74 -7.95 17.34
N LEU A 4 -0.55 -7.36 17.37
CA LEU A 4 0.39 -7.44 18.47
C LEU A 4 0.26 -6.16 19.29
N SER A 5 0.08 -6.32 20.61
CA SER A 5 0.27 -5.25 21.58
C SER A 5 1.51 -5.55 22.42
N ALA A 6 2.31 -4.53 22.72
CA ALA A 6 3.41 -4.69 23.66
C ALA A 6 2.84 -5.01 25.06
N ALA A 7 3.28 -6.12 25.66
CA ALA A 7 2.80 -6.56 26.97
C ALA A 7 3.50 -5.91 28.17
N ILE A 8 4.43 -4.96 27.93
CA ILE A 8 5.39 -4.49 28.95
C ILE A 8 5.50 -2.97 28.95
N ALA A 9 5.50 -2.39 30.15
CA ALA A 9 5.71 -0.97 30.46
C ALA A 9 7.05 -0.42 29.89
N PRO A 10 7.17 0.90 29.67
CA PRO A 10 8.17 1.51 28.78
C PRO A 10 9.62 1.54 29.33
N GLU A 11 9.91 0.89 30.45
CA GLU A 11 11.29 0.78 30.95
C GLU A 11 12.09 -0.26 30.16
N ALA A 12 12.67 0.22 29.05
CA ALA A 12 13.82 -0.28 28.29
C ALA A 12 14.14 -1.78 28.44
N GLN A 13 13.52 -2.61 27.61
CA GLN A 13 13.90 -4.02 27.46
C GLN A 13 14.61 -4.28 26.13
N HIS A 14 15.88 -3.91 26.07
CA HIS A 14 16.75 -4.46 25.03
C HIS A 14 17.00 -5.94 25.33
N LEU A 15 16.30 -6.82 24.63
CA LEU A 15 16.55 -8.26 24.67
C LEU A 15 17.63 -8.63 23.65
N THR A 16 18.80 -9.05 24.12
CA THR A 16 19.82 -9.60 23.24
C THR A 16 19.54 -11.08 22.99
N VAL A 17 19.30 -11.44 21.73
CA VAL A 17 19.03 -12.82 21.31
C VAL A 17 20.09 -13.24 20.29
N PRO A 18 20.74 -14.42 20.46
CA PRO A 18 21.61 -14.97 19.43
C PRO A 18 20.87 -15.15 18.12
N GLY A 19 21.50 -14.82 16.98
CA GLY A 19 20.88 -14.97 15.67
C GLY A 19 20.39 -16.41 15.38
N SER A 20 21.05 -17.41 15.94
CA SER A 20 20.65 -18.83 15.85
C SER A 20 19.32 -19.16 16.54
N ARG A 21 18.82 -18.28 17.43
CA ARG A 21 17.51 -18.42 18.08
C ARG A 21 16.41 -17.61 17.39
N ILE A 22 16.72 -16.89 16.31
CA ILE A 22 15.72 -16.18 15.50
C ILE A 22 15.20 -17.14 14.42
N ALA A 23 13.96 -17.61 14.59
CA ALA A 23 13.36 -18.57 13.66
C ALA A 23 13.03 -17.92 12.31
N PHE A 24 12.37 -16.76 12.32
CA PHE A 24 12.00 -16.02 11.11
C PHE A 24 11.68 -14.56 11.43
N ARG A 25 11.59 -13.74 10.38
CA ARG A 25 11.14 -12.34 10.46
C ARG A 25 9.69 -12.22 10.02
N ALA A 26 8.87 -11.53 10.80
CA ALA A 26 7.53 -11.12 10.43
C ALA A 26 7.51 -9.67 9.95
N SER A 27 6.63 -9.35 9.01
CA SER A 27 6.34 -7.97 8.63
C SER A 27 5.17 -7.47 9.47
N VAL A 28 5.37 -6.36 10.16
CA VAL A 28 4.35 -5.71 10.97
C VAL A 28 4.20 -4.26 10.53
N GLN A 29 3.01 -3.70 10.71
CA GLN A 29 2.69 -2.30 10.43
C GLN A 29 1.95 -1.73 11.64
N HIS A 30 2.14 -0.45 11.95
CA HIS A 30 1.38 0.19 13.02
C HIS A 30 -0.12 0.18 12.73
N ASP A 31 -0.96 -0.03 13.74
CA ASP A 31 -2.43 0.08 13.61
C ASP A 31 -2.89 1.55 13.61
N CYS A 32 -2.54 2.26 12.54
CA CYS A 32 -2.87 3.68 12.42
C CYS A 32 -4.38 3.95 12.42
N CYS A 33 -5.17 3.00 11.91
CA CYS A 33 -6.62 3.12 11.82
C CYS A 33 -7.25 3.00 13.22
N GLY A 34 -6.84 2.02 14.02
CA GLY A 34 -7.32 1.84 15.39
C GLY A 34 -7.00 3.03 16.28
N HIS A 35 -5.81 3.63 16.13
CA HIS A 35 -5.34 4.72 16.98
C HIS A 35 -5.51 6.12 16.37
N GLN A 36 -6.19 6.24 15.23
CA GLN A 36 -6.50 7.52 14.57
C GLN A 36 -5.27 8.42 14.39
N CYS A 37 -4.16 7.83 13.93
CA CYS A 37 -2.94 8.57 13.64
C CYS A 37 -3.21 9.66 12.59
N GLN A 38 -2.55 10.81 12.71
CA GLN A 38 -2.81 11.97 11.86
C GLN A 38 -1.56 12.41 11.12
N THR A 39 -1.73 13.00 9.94
CA THR A 39 -0.64 13.55 9.13
C THR A 39 -0.27 14.94 9.63
N THR A 40 0.08 15.04 10.90
CA THR A 40 0.49 16.29 11.58
C THR A 40 1.98 16.55 11.44
N GLY A 41 2.77 15.51 11.16
CA GLY A 41 4.22 15.61 11.01
C GLY A 41 4.63 16.12 9.64
N THR A 42 5.85 16.65 9.58
CA THR A 42 6.54 16.99 8.34
C THR A 42 7.94 16.44 8.37
N ARG A 43 8.45 16.02 7.21
CA ARG A 43 9.87 15.64 7.05
C ARG A 43 10.39 16.14 5.73
N ARG A 44 11.67 16.51 5.70
CA ARG A 44 12.36 16.83 4.45
C ARG A 44 12.68 15.57 3.65
N ILE A 45 12.49 15.64 2.35
CA ILE A 45 12.78 14.53 1.46
C ILE A 45 14.30 14.39 1.34
N MET A 46 14.79 13.17 1.56
CA MET A 46 16.17 12.78 1.32
C MET A 46 16.30 12.23 -0.10
N GLN A 47 17.20 12.80 -0.90
CA GLN A 47 17.57 12.29 -2.23
C GLN A 47 19.07 12.05 -2.26
N GLU A 48 19.51 10.85 -2.65
CA GLU A 48 20.94 10.48 -2.70
C GLU A 48 21.70 10.72 -1.38
N ARG A 49 21.00 10.62 -0.23
CA ARG A 49 21.51 10.95 1.12
C ARG A 49 21.70 12.45 1.40
N HIS A 50 21.28 13.33 0.51
CA HIS A 50 21.22 14.77 0.73
C HIS A 50 19.79 15.20 1.11
N GLU A 51 19.68 16.02 2.14
CA GLU A 51 18.41 16.62 2.52
C GLU A 51 18.02 17.70 1.51
N THR A 52 16.82 17.61 0.96
CA THR A 52 16.29 18.61 0.04
C THR A 52 15.47 19.65 0.79
N ILE A 53 15.19 20.78 0.12
CA ILE A 53 14.26 21.80 0.63
C ILE A 53 12.78 21.36 0.55
N ILE A 54 12.49 20.21 -0.06
CA ILE A 54 11.13 19.75 -0.27
C ILE A 54 10.67 19.04 1.01
N GLU A 55 9.59 19.56 1.60
CA GLU A 55 8.93 18.96 2.75
C GLU A 55 7.77 18.07 2.29
N GLN A 56 7.61 16.95 2.98
CA GLN A 56 6.51 16.03 2.79
C GLN A 56 5.78 15.86 4.12
N SER A 57 4.45 15.84 4.06
CA SER A 57 3.62 15.51 5.22
C SER A 57 3.80 14.03 5.59
N VAL A 58 3.96 13.78 6.89
CA VAL A 58 4.21 12.44 7.44
C VAL A 58 3.14 12.13 8.49
N LEU A 59 2.73 10.87 8.51
CA LEU A 59 1.83 10.34 9.51
C LEU A 59 2.57 10.24 10.85
N GLU A 60 2.09 10.96 11.86
CA GLU A 60 2.57 10.82 13.24
C GLU A 60 1.72 9.80 13.98
N HIS A 61 2.41 8.84 14.60
CA HIS A 61 1.78 7.83 15.44
C HIS A 61 1.49 8.41 16.81
N ARG A 62 0.27 8.16 17.32
CA ARG A 62 -0.15 8.59 18.66
C ARG A 62 0.29 7.63 19.76
N GLU A 63 0.50 6.37 19.39
CA GLU A 63 0.88 5.28 20.25
C GLU A 63 1.82 4.37 19.47
N ASP A 64 2.83 3.78 20.12
CA ASP A 64 3.89 3.02 19.44
C ASP A 64 3.87 1.52 19.76
N HIS A 65 2.75 1.01 20.27
CA HIS A 65 2.69 -0.33 20.86
C HIS A 65 1.72 -1.29 20.17
N HIS A 66 0.97 -0.82 19.17
CA HIS A 66 -0.03 -1.60 18.46
C HIS A 66 0.33 -1.84 17.01
N PHE A 67 0.48 -3.11 16.65
CA PHE A 67 0.96 -3.50 15.32
C PHE A 67 0.08 -4.58 14.69
N VAL A 68 -0.29 -4.40 13.44
CA VAL A 68 -0.94 -5.41 12.61
C VAL A 68 0.12 -6.29 11.94
N ILE A 69 -0.01 -7.61 12.09
CA ILE A 69 0.88 -8.57 11.44
C ILE A 69 0.42 -8.82 10.00
N ASN A 70 1.33 -8.67 9.04
CA ASN A 70 1.10 -9.08 7.67
C ASN A 70 1.28 -10.60 7.52
N THR A 71 0.17 -11.35 7.63
CA THR A 71 0.14 -12.82 7.48
C THR A 71 0.31 -13.30 6.03
N HIS A 72 0.36 -12.39 5.06
CA HIS A 72 0.47 -12.66 3.63
C HIS A 72 1.75 -12.08 3.00
N GLY A 73 2.71 -11.64 3.82
CA GLY A 73 3.99 -11.12 3.34
C GLY A 73 4.81 -12.17 2.58
N MET A 74 5.45 -11.78 1.48
CA MET A 74 6.04 -12.71 0.51
C MET A 74 7.08 -13.68 1.08
N HIS A 75 7.90 -13.25 2.04
CA HIS A 75 9.11 -14.00 2.39
C HIS A 75 8.92 -15.06 3.48
N ASN A 76 7.92 -14.97 4.38
CA ASN A 76 7.73 -15.91 5.50
C ASN A 76 6.25 -16.18 5.85
N ALA A 77 5.29 -15.90 4.95
CA ALA A 77 3.87 -16.02 5.26
C ALA A 77 3.44 -17.42 5.78
N HIS A 78 4.06 -18.50 5.35
CA HIS A 78 3.73 -19.84 5.84
C HIS A 78 4.17 -20.04 7.30
N LEU A 79 5.38 -19.60 7.68
CA LEU A 79 5.89 -19.68 9.06
C LEU A 79 5.10 -18.77 10.01
N VAL A 80 4.79 -17.54 9.58
CA VAL A 80 3.94 -16.61 10.36
C VAL A 80 2.59 -17.24 10.65
N ARG A 81 1.97 -17.87 9.64
CA ARG A 81 0.66 -18.51 9.80
C ARG A 81 0.69 -19.76 10.68
N ALA A 82 1.79 -20.52 10.64
CA ALA A 82 1.98 -21.69 11.50
C ALA A 82 2.27 -21.32 12.96
N ALA A 83 2.87 -20.16 13.20
CA ALA A 83 3.17 -19.65 14.55
C ALA A 83 1.97 -18.99 15.24
N LEU A 84 0.92 -18.65 14.48
CA LEU A 84 -0.30 -18.02 14.99
C LEU A 84 -1.40 -19.06 15.19
N GLU A 85 -2.34 -18.75 16.09
CA GLU A 85 -3.51 -19.59 16.26
C GLU A 85 -4.32 -19.65 14.96
N PRO A 86 -4.82 -20.85 14.54
CA PRO A 86 -5.55 -21.00 13.29
C PRO A 86 -6.73 -20.04 13.12
N GLN A 87 -7.40 -19.68 14.21
CA GLN A 87 -8.53 -18.73 14.21
C GLN A 87 -8.16 -17.31 13.76
N LEU A 88 -6.91 -16.89 13.97
CA LEU A 88 -6.41 -15.56 13.59
C LEU A 88 -6.04 -15.45 12.11
N VAL A 89 -5.83 -16.60 11.47
CA VAL A 89 -5.32 -16.73 10.11
C VAL A 89 -6.39 -17.21 9.13
N ARG A 90 -7.44 -17.86 9.65
CA ARG A 90 -8.51 -18.41 8.82
C ARG A 90 -9.12 -17.31 7.94
N PRO A 91 -9.23 -17.52 6.62
CA PRO A 91 -9.93 -16.59 5.75
C PRO A 91 -11.38 -16.42 6.20
N HIS A 92 -11.81 -15.16 6.36
CA HIS A 92 -13.20 -14.83 6.63
C HIS A 92 -13.86 -14.47 5.30
N ALA A 93 -15.06 -15.02 5.06
CA ALA A 93 -15.82 -14.68 3.87
C ALA A 93 -16.25 -13.20 3.95
N LEU A 94 -15.70 -12.35 3.07
CA LEU A 94 -16.07 -10.94 3.01
C LEU A 94 -17.49 -10.74 2.46
N HIS A 95 -17.95 -11.68 1.63
CA HIS A 95 -19.27 -11.68 1.02
C HIS A 95 -19.92 -13.05 1.20
N ALA A 96 -21.20 -13.06 1.58
CA ALA A 96 -21.98 -14.29 1.73
C ALA A 96 -22.08 -15.06 0.39
N ASP A 97 -22.40 -14.35 -0.69
CA ASP A 97 -22.35 -14.88 -2.06
C ASP A 97 -21.21 -14.20 -2.83
N ARG A 98 -20.10 -14.93 -2.92
CA ARG A 98 -18.92 -14.49 -3.66
C ARG A 98 -19.19 -14.36 -5.16
N VAL A 99 -20.01 -15.23 -5.74
CA VAL A 99 -20.26 -15.26 -7.18
C VAL A 99 -21.08 -14.06 -7.60
N ALA A 100 -22.17 -13.78 -6.87
CA ALA A 100 -23.01 -12.60 -7.13
C ALA A 100 -22.21 -11.30 -6.98
N PHE A 101 -21.38 -11.18 -5.93
CA PHE A 101 -20.54 -10.00 -5.74
C PHE A 101 -19.58 -9.76 -6.91
N HIS A 102 -18.87 -10.81 -7.36
CA HIS A 102 -17.94 -10.68 -8.49
C HIS A 102 -18.67 -10.40 -9.80
N GLY A 103 -19.84 -10.99 -10.04
CA GLY A 103 -20.67 -10.69 -11.19
C GLY A 103 -21.07 -9.20 -11.23
N ALA A 104 -21.58 -8.67 -10.12
CA ALA A 104 -21.94 -7.26 -10.01
C ALA A 104 -20.73 -6.32 -10.23
N ARG A 105 -19.57 -6.66 -9.66
CA ARG A 105 -18.34 -5.86 -9.83
C ARG A 105 -17.78 -5.93 -11.26
N ALA A 106 -17.86 -7.08 -11.92
CA ALA A 106 -17.46 -7.23 -13.31
C ALA A 106 -18.28 -6.32 -14.22
N ILE A 107 -19.60 -6.22 -14.03
CA ILE A 107 -20.48 -5.31 -14.79
C ILE A 107 -20.02 -3.85 -14.63
N VAL A 108 -19.71 -3.42 -13.41
CA VAL A 108 -19.21 -2.07 -13.14
C VAL A 108 -17.86 -1.84 -13.85
N MET A 109 -16.95 -2.80 -13.76
CA MET A 109 -15.61 -2.69 -14.34
C MET A 109 -15.64 -2.65 -15.87
N MET A 110 -16.55 -3.39 -16.52
CA MET A 110 -16.74 -3.35 -17.97
C MET A 110 -17.13 -1.95 -18.44
N LYS A 111 -18.13 -1.31 -17.79
CA LYS A 111 -18.54 0.06 -18.11
C LYS A 111 -17.40 1.07 -17.92
N GLN A 112 -16.62 0.92 -16.85
CA GLN A 112 -15.45 1.77 -16.62
C GLN A 112 -14.37 1.56 -17.70
N GLN A 113 -14.20 0.34 -18.18
CA GLN A 113 -13.22 0.03 -19.22
C GLN A 113 -13.62 0.65 -20.57
N GLU A 114 -14.90 0.65 -20.92
CA GLU A 114 -15.41 1.33 -22.12
C GLU A 114 -15.11 2.83 -22.07
N SER A 115 -15.46 3.51 -20.98
CA SER A 115 -15.16 4.93 -20.80
C SER A 115 -13.64 5.21 -20.89
N LYS A 116 -12.80 4.37 -20.28
CA LYS A 116 -11.34 4.49 -20.39
C LYS A 116 -10.84 4.31 -21.83
N ARG A 117 -11.44 3.40 -22.60
CA ARG A 117 -11.09 3.19 -24.02
C ARG A 117 -11.48 4.39 -24.88
N GLU A 118 -12.64 5.00 -24.64
CA GLU A 118 -13.06 6.23 -25.33
C GLU A 118 -12.12 7.40 -25.03
N GLN A 119 -11.79 7.61 -23.76
CA GLN A 119 -10.82 8.64 -23.35
C GLN A 119 -9.45 8.41 -24.00
N ALA A 120 -8.98 7.17 -24.05
CA ALA A 120 -7.72 6.83 -24.70
C ALA A 120 -7.78 7.10 -26.22
N LYS A 121 -8.90 6.81 -26.88
CA LYS A 121 -9.11 7.11 -28.30
C LYS A 121 -9.10 8.62 -28.56
N ALA A 122 -9.80 9.40 -27.74
CA ALA A 122 -9.81 10.86 -27.82
C ALA A 122 -8.41 11.47 -27.63
N LYS A 123 -7.66 11.00 -26.60
CA LYS A 123 -6.27 11.44 -26.37
C LYS A 123 -5.34 11.10 -27.53
N ARG A 124 -5.50 9.93 -28.15
CA ARG A 124 -4.73 9.54 -29.35
C ARG A 124 -5.05 10.43 -30.54
N ALA A 125 -6.33 10.69 -30.81
CA ALA A 125 -6.75 11.59 -31.89
C ALA A 125 -6.19 13.00 -31.70
N TYR A 126 -6.29 13.56 -30.49
CA TYR A 126 -5.72 14.86 -30.16
C TYR A 126 -4.19 14.90 -30.38
N THR A 127 -3.48 13.86 -29.93
CA THR A 127 -2.02 13.79 -30.10
C THR A 127 -1.62 13.71 -31.57
N GLN A 128 -2.38 12.96 -32.38
CA GLN A 128 -2.15 12.85 -33.82
C GLN A 128 -2.38 14.19 -34.52
N GLN A 129 -3.51 14.85 -34.27
CA GLN A 129 -3.80 16.19 -34.80
C GLN A 129 -2.69 17.20 -34.44
N ARG A 130 -2.19 17.15 -33.19
CA ARG A 130 -1.08 18.02 -32.76
C ARG A 130 0.22 17.73 -33.52
N LYS A 131 0.53 16.46 -33.79
CA LYS A 131 1.70 16.07 -34.59
C LYS A 131 1.56 16.53 -36.04
N ASP A 132 0.39 16.33 -36.63
CA ASP A 132 0.11 16.71 -38.02
C ASP A 132 0.20 18.25 -38.19
N ALA A 133 -0.36 19.01 -37.25
CA ALA A 133 -0.26 20.48 -37.23
C ALA A 133 1.19 20.98 -37.07
N LEU A 134 1.99 20.34 -36.20
CA LEU A 134 3.41 20.65 -36.05
C LEU A 134 4.20 20.32 -37.32
N GLY A 135 3.90 19.20 -37.99
CA GLY A 135 4.50 18.82 -39.27
C GLY A 135 4.17 19.80 -40.39
N ALA A 136 2.91 20.23 -40.50
CA ALA A 136 2.48 21.22 -41.48
C ALA A 136 3.12 22.59 -41.23
N ALA A 137 3.24 23.03 -39.97
CA ALA A 137 3.91 24.28 -39.61
C ALA A 137 5.42 24.26 -39.89
N ALA A 138 6.08 23.10 -39.82
CA ALA A 138 7.47 22.94 -40.20
C ALA A 138 7.66 22.97 -41.73
N ALA A 139 6.74 22.37 -42.49
CA ALA A 139 6.78 22.37 -43.95
C ALA A 139 6.49 23.74 -44.59
N ALA A 140 5.72 24.60 -43.93
CA ALA A 140 5.41 25.95 -44.43
C ALA A 140 6.52 26.99 -44.18
N LYS A 141 7.58 26.62 -43.44
CA LYS A 141 8.71 27.50 -43.10
C LYS A 141 10.02 27.16 -43.84
N GLY A 142 10.03 26.09 -44.64
CA GLY A 142 11.15 25.71 -45.52
C GLY A 142 10.82 25.98 -46.98
#